data_AF-A0A349DJT9-F1
#
_entry.id   AF-A0A349DJT9-F1
#
_cell.length_a   1.000
_cell.length_b   1.000
_cell.length_c   1.000
_cell.angle_alpha   90.00
_cell.angle_beta   90.00
_cell.angle_gamma   90.00
#
_symmetry.space_group_name_H-M   'P 1'
#
loop_
_entity.id
_entity.type
_entity.pdbx_description
1 polymer ?
#
loop_
_entity_poly.entity_id
_entity_poly.type
_entity_poly.pdbx_seq_one_letter_code
_entity_poly.pdbx_strand_id
1 'polypeptide(L)'
;MKKTIDNCPICKPVQNVLGFLERNHFEVMEEKIADYHFHELYFKLRGKSTNIPAIDQITKHSTSKFTCECHWSVIELEIIDE
;
A
#
# COMPACT_ATOMS: atom_id res chain seq x y z
N MET A 1 -8.81 -5.75 6.67
CA MET A 1 -7.69 -4.80 6.83
C MET A 1 -7.30 -4.53 8.28
N LYS A 2 -6.00 -4.66 8.59
CA LYS A 2 -5.40 -4.14 9.82
C LYS A 2 -5.47 -2.60 9.83
N LYS A 3 -5.59 -1.99 11.00
CA LYS A 3 -5.59 -0.52 11.16
C LYS A 3 -4.22 0.03 11.58
N THR A 4 -3.31 -0.86 11.94
CA THR A 4 -2.01 -0.56 12.53
C THR A 4 -0.99 -1.64 12.16
N ILE A 5 0.29 -1.29 12.11
CA ILE A 5 1.45 -2.21 12.14
C ILE A 5 2.24 -1.86 13.41
N ASP A 6 2.45 -2.81 14.32
CA ASP A 6 3.21 -2.59 15.57
C ASP A 6 2.83 -1.29 16.31
N ASN A 7 1.52 -1.06 16.45
CA ASN A 7 0.90 0.15 17.02
C ASN A 7 1.10 1.46 16.22
N CYS A 8 1.81 1.45 15.09
CA CYS A 8 1.85 2.57 14.16
C CYS A 8 0.57 2.59 13.29
N PRO A 9 -0.23 3.67 13.31
CA PRO A 9 -1.48 3.75 12.58
C PRO A 9 -1.25 3.82 11.07
N ILE A 10 -2.08 3.10 10.32
CA ILE A 10 -2.11 3.18 8.86
C ILE A 10 -3.03 4.34 8.48
N CYS A 11 -2.57 5.29 7.68
CA CYS A 11 -3.41 6.41 7.26
C CYS A 11 -4.56 5.96 6.34
N LYS A 12 -5.64 6.75 6.28
CA LYS A 12 -6.83 6.41 5.51
C LYS A 12 -6.59 6.22 4.00
N PRO A 13 -5.76 7.05 3.33
CA PRO A 13 -5.42 6.82 1.92
C PRO A 13 -4.77 5.44 1.68
N VAL A 14 -3.81 5.05 2.51
CA VAL A 14 -3.17 3.72 2.41
C VAL A 14 -4.18 2.60 2.67
N GLN A 15 -5.03 2.73 3.70
CA GLN A 15 -6.10 1.74 3.96
C GLN A 15 -7.03 1.57 2.75
N ASN A 16 -7.34 2.64 2.02
CA ASN A 16 -8.18 2.59 0.83
C ASN A 16 -7.49 1.81 -0.31
N VAL A 17 -6.20 2.05 -0.55
CA VAL A 17 -5.42 1.33 -1.59
C VAL A 17 -5.34 -0.15 -1.23
N LEU A 18 -4.91 -0.47 0.00
CA LEU A 18 -4.82 -1.85 0.45
C LEU A 18 -6.20 -2.54 0.34
N GLY A 19 -7.27 -1.84 0.70
CA GLY A 19 -8.62 -2.40 0.67
C GLY A 19 -9.10 -2.69 -0.74
N PHE A 20 -8.72 -1.84 -1.70
CA PHE A 20 -8.94 -2.11 -3.11
C PHE A 20 -8.15 -3.33 -3.58
N LEU A 21 -6.86 -3.40 -3.25
CA LEU A 21 -5.97 -4.50 -3.65
C LEU A 21 -6.43 -5.86 -3.08
N GLU A 22 -6.80 -5.91 -1.80
CA GLU A 22 -7.32 -7.12 -1.13
C GLU A 22 -8.60 -7.63 -1.83
N ARG A 23 -9.52 -6.72 -2.20
CA ARG A 23 -10.73 -7.07 -2.99
C ARG A 23 -10.42 -7.55 -4.41
N ASN A 24 -9.23 -7.23 -4.92
CA ASN A 24 -8.72 -7.69 -6.22
C ASN A 24 -7.74 -8.87 -6.07
N HIS A 25 -7.82 -9.61 -4.95
CA HIS A 25 -7.03 -10.82 -4.69
C HIS A 25 -5.51 -10.59 -4.64
N PHE A 26 -5.06 -9.40 -4.24
CA PHE A 26 -3.67 -9.20 -3.88
C PHE A 26 -3.41 -9.73 -2.46
N GLU A 27 -2.29 -10.43 -2.30
CA GLU A 27 -1.82 -10.95 -1.03
C GLU A 27 -0.70 -10.07 -0.46
N VAL A 28 -0.73 -9.81 0.84
CA VAL A 28 0.35 -9.07 1.51
C VAL A 28 1.54 -10.01 1.70
N MET A 29 2.66 -9.67 1.06
CA MET A 29 3.92 -10.41 1.16
C MET A 29 4.80 -9.86 2.27
N GLU A 30 4.79 -8.54 2.45
CA GLU A 30 5.58 -7.84 3.46
C GLU A 30 4.81 -6.61 3.95
N GLU A 31 4.84 -6.39 5.26
CA GLU A 31 4.39 -5.14 5.89
C GLU A 31 5.37 -4.79 7.01
N LYS A 32 5.81 -3.52 7.07
CA LYS A 32 6.74 -3.05 8.11
C LYS A 32 6.67 -1.55 8.31
N ILE A 33 7.20 -1.11 9.44
CA ILE A 33 7.52 0.30 9.70
C ILE A 33 8.88 0.59 9.05
N ALA A 34 8.91 1.49 8.06
CA ALA A 34 10.14 1.93 7.40
C ALA A 34 10.84 3.01 8.24
N ASP A 35 10.07 3.96 8.79
CA ASP A 35 10.54 4.92 9.79
C ASP A 35 9.44 5.19 10.84
N TYR A 36 9.74 4.87 12.09
CA TYR A 36 8.81 5.03 13.19
C TYR A 36 8.50 6.50 13.51
N HIS A 37 9.48 7.40 13.41
CA HIS A 37 9.32 8.80 13.79
C HIS A 37 8.42 9.56 12.82
N PHE A 38 8.46 9.16 11.55
CA PHE A 38 7.62 9.74 10.50
C PHE A 38 6.33 8.96 10.23
N HIS A 39 6.12 7.84 10.94
CA HIS A 39 5.06 6.87 10.66
C HIS A 39 5.08 6.40 9.19
N GLU A 40 6.28 6.27 8.62
CA GLU A 40 6.46 5.78 7.27
C GLU A 40 6.32 4.26 7.28
N LEU A 41 5.35 3.75 6.54
CA LEU A 41 5.07 2.32 6.41
C LEU A 41 5.44 1.83 5.02
N TYR A 42 5.85 0.56 4.94
CA TYR A 42 6.09 -0.12 3.68
C TYR A 42 5.19 -1.34 3.57
N PHE A 43 4.58 -1.51 2.41
CA PHE A 43 3.77 -2.66 2.05
C PHE A 43 4.24 -3.23 0.72
N LYS A 44 4.50 -4.54 0.67
CA LYS A 44 4.66 -5.28 -0.57
C LYS A 44 3.50 -6.24 -0.74
N LEU A 45 2.77 -6.14 -1.84
CA LEU A 45 1.67 -7.03 -2.18
C LEU A 45 1.92 -7.75 -3.50
N ARG A 46 1.36 -8.94 -3.67
CA ARG A 46 1.48 -9.75 -4.89
C ARG A 46 0.11 -10.04 -5.47
N GLY A 47 -0.06 -9.90 -6.77
CA GLY A 47 -1.35 -10.16 -7.42
C GLY A 47 -1.32 -9.94 -8.93
N LYS A 48 -2.44 -10.25 -9.58
CA LYS A 48 -2.60 -10.02 -11.03
C LYS A 48 -2.70 -8.52 -11.31
N SER A 49 -2.21 -8.10 -12.48
CA SER A 49 -2.33 -6.70 -12.91
C SER A 49 -3.78 -6.22 -12.86
N THR A 50 -4.02 -5.11 -12.16
CA THR A 50 -5.34 -4.49 -12.03
C THR A 50 -5.23 -2.97 -12.18
N ASN A 51 -6.28 -2.34 -12.70
CA ASN A 51 -6.32 -0.89 -12.85
C ASN A 51 -6.77 -0.24 -11.53
N ILE A 52 -5.80 0.21 -10.73
CA ILE A 52 -6.07 0.90 -9.47
C ILE A 52 -6.64 2.30 -9.76
N PRO A 53 -7.82 2.65 -9.21
CA PRO A 53 -8.39 3.97 -9.39
C PRO A 53 -7.53 5.06 -8.74
N ALA A 54 -7.70 6.30 -9.18
CA ALA A 54 -7.11 7.43 -8.48
C ALA A 54 -7.66 7.51 -7.05
N ILE A 55 -6.77 7.57 -6.07
CA ILE A 55 -7.11 7.70 -4.64
C ILE A 55 -6.45 8.99 -4.15
N ASP A 56 -7.24 9.83 -3.48
CA ASP A 56 -6.76 11.10 -2.92
C ASP A 56 -5.55 10.88 -2.00
N GLN A 57 -4.55 11.76 -2.10
CA GLN A 57 -3.27 11.70 -1.36
C GLN A 57 -2.43 10.43 -1.59
N ILE A 58 -2.66 9.75 -2.72
CA ILE A 58 -1.82 8.67 -3.23
C ILE A 58 -1.21 9.10 -4.56
N THR A 59 0.10 9.27 -4.58
CA THR A 59 0.86 9.48 -5.80
C THR A 59 1.23 8.12 -6.42
N LYS A 60 0.83 7.90 -7.67
CA LYS A 60 1.23 6.74 -8.48
C LYS A 60 2.53 7.07 -9.23
N HIS A 61 3.61 6.38 -8.92
CA HIS A 61 4.89 6.53 -9.62
C HIS A 61 5.02 5.58 -10.82
N SER A 62 4.42 4.39 -10.72
CA SER A 62 4.38 3.39 -11.78
C SER A 62 3.14 2.50 -11.65
N THR A 63 3.02 1.47 -12.49
CA THR A 63 1.98 0.43 -12.32
C THR A 63 2.15 -0.37 -11.03
N SER A 64 3.36 -0.41 -10.47
CA SER A 64 3.72 -1.23 -9.31
C SER A 64 4.13 -0.43 -8.07
N LYS A 65 4.23 0.90 -8.12
CA LYS A 65 4.71 1.70 -7.00
C LYS A 65 3.87 2.93 -6.74
N PHE A 66 3.46 3.07 -5.48
CA PHE A 66 2.62 4.15 -4.98
C PHE A 66 3.21 4.69 -3.70
N THR A 67 3.04 5.99 -3.47
CA THR A 67 3.45 6.65 -2.24
C THR A 67 2.29 7.46 -1.69
N CYS A 68 2.09 7.40 -0.37
CA CYS A 68 1.12 8.24 0.31
C CYS A 68 1.73 9.59 0.70
N GLU A 69 0.98 10.66 0.52
CA GLU A 69 1.44 12.02 0.81
C GLU A 69 1.38 12.37 2.31
N CYS A 70 0.65 11.61 3.12
CA CYS A 70 0.53 11.89 4.57
C CYS A 70 1.85 11.65 5.33
N HIS A 71 2.53 10.54 5.03
CA HIS A 71 3.67 10.02 5.79
C HIS A 71 4.70 9.30 4.91
N TRP A 72 4.71 9.59 3.60
CA TRP A 72 5.58 8.95 2.60
C TRP A 72 5.54 7.42 2.55
N SER A 73 4.48 6.82 3.09
CA SER A 73 4.35 5.37 3.11
C SER A 73 4.30 4.81 1.70
N VAL A 74 4.99 3.70 1.46
CA VAL A 74 5.17 3.10 0.14
C VAL A 74 4.34 1.83 0.04
N ILE A 75 3.65 1.69 -1.10
CA ILE A 75 2.98 0.45 -1.50
C ILE A 75 3.63 -0.01 -2.80
N GLU A 76 4.20 -1.20 -2.77
CA GLU A 76 4.86 -1.85 -3.89
C GLU A 76 4.10 -3.12 -4.28
N LEU A 77 3.95 -3.34 -5.58
CA LEU A 77 3.23 -4.47 -6.15
C LEU A 77 4.17 -5.37 -6.95
N GLU A 78 4.19 -6.64 -6.57
CA GLU A 78 4.75 -7.72 -7.37
C GLU A 78 3.64 -8.27 -8.28
N ILE A 79 3.65 -7.83 -9.52
CA ILE A 79 2.66 -8.27 -10.52
C ILE A 79 3.05 -9.66 -11.01
N ILE A 80 2.10 -10.58 -10.95
CA ILE A 80 2.24 -11.90 -11.58
C ILE A 80 1.61 -11.87 -12.98
N ASP A 81 2.42 -12.21 -13.98
CA ASP A 81 1.93 -12.56 -15.31
C ASP A 81 1.57 -14.06 -15.31
N GLU A 82 0.39 -14.40 -15.83
CA GLU A 82 -0.03 -15.80 -16.06
C GLU A 82 0.78 -16.47 -17.16
#